data_AF-A0A838JBW2-F1
#
_entry.id   AF-A0A838JBW2-F1
#
_cell.length_a   1.000
_cell.length_b   1.000
_cell.length_c   1.000
_cell.angle_alpha   90.00
_cell.angle_beta   90.00
_cell.angle_gamma   90.00
#
_symmetry.space_group_name_H-M   'P 1'
#
loop_
_entity.id
_entity.type
_entity.pdbx_description
1 polymer ?
#
loop_
_entity_poly.entity_id
_entity_poly.type
_entity_poly.pdbx_seq_one_letter_code
_entity_poly.pdbx_strand_id
1 'polypeptide(L)'
;MPEVHLSIPYPYNGGEWRISQQVIGPRGGKKWERIIKQPATGGTYITDLEPGLYKETYWTNGWPSSSTFEVTEEGVQREDEDDFLGGRE
;
A
#
# COMPACT_ATOMS: atom_id res chain seq x y z
N MET A 1 -13.38 -6.14 10.37
CA MET A 1 -12.42 -5.48 9.47
C MET A 1 -11.42 -6.54 9.08
N PRO A 2 -11.09 -6.71 7.79
CA PRO A 2 -10.06 -7.66 7.38
C PRO A 2 -8.69 -7.27 7.97
N GLU A 3 -7.98 -8.27 8.49
CA GLU A 3 -6.60 -8.12 8.95
C GLU A 3 -5.67 -8.06 7.74
N VAL A 4 -4.89 -6.97 7.63
CA VAL A 4 -4.01 -6.71 6.50
C VAL A 4 -2.56 -6.85 6.93
N HIS A 5 -1.85 -7.76 6.24
CA HIS A 5 -0.43 -8.02 6.42
C HIS A 5 0.38 -7.30 5.34
N LEU A 6 1.25 -6.39 5.76
CA LEU A 6 2.05 -5.56 4.87
C LEU A 6 3.53 -5.83 5.13
N SER A 7 4.21 -6.36 4.13
CA SER A 7 5.65 -6.60 4.19
C SER A 7 6.39 -5.36 3.71
N ILE A 8 7.13 -4.72 4.60
CA ILE A 8 7.98 -3.58 4.26
C ILE A 8 9.42 -4.07 4.14
N PRO A 9 10.07 -3.92 2.97
CA PRO A 9 11.47 -4.28 2.81
C PRO A 9 12.34 -3.42 3.72
N TYR A 10 13.43 -3.97 4.27
CA TYR A 10 14.37 -3.23 5.10
C TYR A 10 15.17 -2.26 4.21
N PRO A 11 14.94 -0.93 4.28
CA PRO A 11 15.66 0.01 3.42
C PRO A 11 17.07 0.27 3.98
N TYR A 12 18.04 0.47 3.08
CA TYR A 12 19.40 0.86 3.46
C TYR A 12 19.43 2.27 4.09
N ASN A 13 18.56 3.17 3.63
CA ASN A 13 18.30 4.48 4.23
C ASN A 13 16.83 4.57 4.63
N GLY A 14 16.53 4.16 5.86
CA GLY A 14 15.18 4.20 6.42
C GLY A 14 14.63 5.61 6.44
N GLY A 15 13.69 5.87 5.53
CA GLY A 15 12.85 7.06 5.58
C GLY A 15 11.57 6.74 6.36
N GLU A 16 10.45 6.99 5.70
CA GLU A 16 9.13 6.80 6.25
C GLU A 16 8.34 5.79 5.43
N TRP A 17 7.30 5.26 6.02
CA TRP A 17 6.29 4.46 5.35
C TRP A 17 4.90 4.98 5.72
N ARG A 18 4.00 4.98 4.74
CA ARG A 18 2.65 5.51 4.86
C ARG A 18 1.65 4.63 4.15
N ILE A 19 0.46 4.51 4.74
CA ILE A 19 -0.74 4.10 4.02
C ILE A 19 -1.69 5.28 3.95
N SER A 20 -2.29 5.47 2.78
CA SER A 20 -3.41 6.38 2.58
C SER A 20 -4.61 5.63 1.99
N GLN A 21 -5.82 5.94 2.44
CA GLN A 21 -7.06 5.43 1.87
C GLN A 21 -7.57 6.42 0.80
N GLN A 22 -8.14 5.91 -0.29
CA GLN A 22 -8.87 6.73 -1.23
C GLN A 22 -10.23 7.08 -0.64
N VAL A 23 -10.52 8.38 -0.55
CA VAL A 23 -11.82 8.87 -0.09
C VAL A 23 -12.41 9.82 -1.13
N ILE A 24 -13.74 9.82 -1.21
CA ILE A 24 -14.48 10.70 -2.11
C ILE A 24 -14.90 11.94 -1.33
N GLY A 25 -14.41 13.10 -1.76
CA GLY A 25 -14.77 14.38 -1.16
C GLY A 25 -16.22 14.78 -1.46
N PRO A 26 -16.75 15.81 -0.78
CA PRO A 26 -18.15 16.23 -0.89
C PRO A 26 -18.57 16.71 -2.30
N ARG A 27 -17.60 16.98 -3.18
CA ARG A 27 -17.82 17.36 -4.58
C ARG A 27 -17.53 16.24 -5.58
N GLY A 28 -17.40 14.99 -5.12
CA GLY A 28 -17.08 13.83 -5.94
C GLY A 28 -15.59 13.68 -6.31
N GLY A 29 -14.73 14.61 -5.89
CA GLY A 29 -13.29 14.52 -6.14
C GLY A 29 -12.63 13.43 -5.29
N LYS A 30 -11.81 12.58 -5.92
CA LYS A 30 -11.00 11.56 -5.23
C LYS A 30 -9.78 12.20 -4.58
N LYS A 31 -9.53 11.89 -3.31
CA LYS A 31 -8.29 12.26 -2.60
C LYS A 31 -7.73 11.08 -1.83
N TRP A 32 -6.45 11.14 -1.51
CA TRP A 32 -5.78 10.18 -0.63
C TRP A 32 -5.67 10.76 0.76
N GLU A 33 -6.26 10.10 1.75
CA GLU A 33 -6.21 10.50 3.15
C GLU A 33 -5.27 9.56 3.93
N ARG A 34 -4.27 10.14 4.60
CA ARG A 34 -3.25 9.36 5.30
C ARG A 34 -3.83 8.77 6.58
N ILE A 35 -3.75 7.45 6.71
CA ILE A 35 -4.25 6.70 7.87
C ILE A 35 -3.11 6.22 8.77
N ILE A 36 -1.98 5.82 8.19
CA ILE A 36 -0.84 5.25 8.91
C ILE A 36 0.43 5.95 8.46
N LYS A 37 1.32 6.21 9.43
CA LYS A 37 2.63 6.85 9.24
C LYS A 37 3.61 6.24 10.24
N GLN A 38 4.62 5.54 9.75
CA GLN A 38 5.62 4.87 10.58
C GLN A 38 7.03 4.99 9.98
N PRO A 39 8.10 4.89 10.77
CA PRO A 39 9.45 4.82 10.23
C PRO A 39 9.62 3.54 9.40
N ALA A 40 10.33 3.62 8.27
CA ALA A 40 10.58 2.45 7.43
C ALA A 40 11.76 1.64 8.00
N THR A 41 11.52 0.90 9.08
CA THR A 41 12.52 0.04 9.73
C THR A 41 12.49 -1.42 9.24
N GLY A 42 11.74 -1.70 8.16
CA GLY A 42 11.48 -3.06 7.67
C GLY A 42 10.58 -3.88 8.60
N GLY A 43 10.10 -5.02 8.10
CA GLY A 43 9.31 -6.00 8.86
C GLY A 43 7.89 -6.20 8.33
N THR A 44 7.10 -6.99 9.07
CA THR A 44 5.68 -7.23 8.78
C THR A 44 4.82 -6.36 9.67
N TYR A 45 3.91 -5.62 9.06
CA TYR A 45 2.97 -4.74 9.73
C TYR A 45 1.58 -5.34 9.60
N ILE A 46 0.91 -5.49 10.74
CA ILE A 46 -0.44 -6.04 10.83
C ILE A 46 -1.35 -4.90 11.24
N THR A 47 -2.37 -4.62 10.44
CA THR A 47 -3.36 -3.58 10.73
C THR A 47 -4.73 -4.01 10.21
N ASP A 48 -5.77 -3.65 10.94
CA ASP A 48 -7.14 -3.77 10.45
C ASP A 48 -7.45 -2.60 9.51
N LEU A 49 -7.89 -2.89 8.29
CA LEU A 49 -8.32 -1.88 7.32
C LEU A 49 -9.76 -2.13 6.91
N GLU A 50 -10.53 -1.06 6.71
CA GLU A 50 -11.87 -1.18 6.12
C GLU A 50 -11.76 -1.54 4.63
N PRO A 51 -12.73 -2.24 4.05
CA PRO A 51 -12.73 -2.48 2.60
C PRO A 51 -12.65 -1.17 1.80
N GLY A 52 -11.81 -1.15 0.77
CA GLY A 52 -11.60 0.02 -0.07
C GLY A 52 -10.23 0.04 -0.74
N LEU A 53 -9.97 1.13 -1.49
CA LEU A 53 -8.72 1.31 -2.22
C LEU A 53 -7.70 2.08 -1.38
N TYR A 54 -6.49 1.54 -1.31
CA TYR A 54 -5.38 2.07 -0.54
C TYR A 54 -4.16 2.33 -1.41
N LYS A 55 -3.32 3.24 -0.93
CA LYS A 55 -2.01 3.55 -1.49
C LYS A 55 -0.97 3.44 -0.41
N GLU A 56 -0.06 2.51 -0.63
CA GLU A 56 1.19 2.40 0.11
C GLU A 56 2.20 3.40 -0.44
N THR A 57 2.95 4.07 0.42
CA THR A 57 4.09 4.90 0.01
C THR A 57 5.25 4.63 0.95
N TYR A 58 6.38 4.23 0.38
CA TYR A 58 7.58 3.88 1.12
C TYR A 58 8.78 4.63 0.56
N TRP A 59 9.72 4.97 1.44
CA TRP A 59 10.94 5.66 1.05
C TRP A 59 12.12 4.70 1.12
N THR A 60 12.65 4.35 -0.03
CA THR A 60 13.85 3.52 -0.17
C THR A 60 14.93 4.36 -0.85
N ASN A 61 16.14 4.35 -0.30
CA ASN A 61 17.31 5.01 -0.89
C ASN A 61 17.10 6.52 -1.20
N GLY A 62 16.31 7.21 -0.38
CA GLY A 62 16.03 8.65 -0.51
C GLY A 62 14.92 9.01 -1.50
N TRP A 63 14.31 8.05 -2.20
CA TRP A 63 13.23 8.29 -3.16
C TRP A 63 11.92 7.63 -2.69
N PRO A 64 10.77 8.32 -2.83
CA PRO A 64 9.47 7.72 -2.55
C PRO A 64 9.04 6.80 -3.69
N SER A 65 8.62 5.60 -3.34
CA SER A 65 7.90 4.67 -4.20
C SER A 65 6.49 4.49 -3.66
N SER A 66 5.52 4.23 -4.54
CA SER A 66 4.14 4.01 -4.13
C SER A 66 3.48 2.91 -4.95
N SER A 67 2.65 2.12 -4.30
CA SER A 67 1.86 1.05 -4.90
C SER A 67 0.42 1.14 -4.38
N THR A 68 -0.55 0.76 -5.20
CA THR A 68 -1.96 0.71 -4.82
C THR A 68 -2.40 -0.72 -4.57
N PHE A 69 -3.33 -0.89 -3.63
CA PHE A 69 -3.93 -2.19 -3.34
C PHE A 69 -5.37 -1.99 -2.88
N GLU A 70 -6.21 -2.97 -3.16
CA GLU A 70 -7.58 -3.02 -2.70
C GLU A 70 -7.70 -3.96 -1.50
N VAL A 71 -8.48 -3.54 -0.52
CA VAL A 71 -8.89 -4.39 0.61
C VAL A 71 -10.33 -4.76 0.39
N THR A 72 -10.63 -6.06 0.36
CA THR A 72 -11.99 -6.61 0.28
C THR A 72 -12.30 -7.39 1.56
N GLU A 73 -13.52 -7.87 1.72
CA GLU A 73 -13.87 -8.74 2.86
C GLU A 73 -13.10 -10.07 2.86
N GLU A 74 -12.59 -10.48 1.70
CA GLU A 74 -11.82 -11.72 1.53
C GLU A 74 -10.31 -11.52 1.78
N GLY A 75 -9.82 -10.28 1.80
CA GLY A 75 -8.42 -9.96 2.06
C GLY A 75 -7.85 -8.83 1.20
N VAL A 76 -6.54 -8.82 1.02
CA VAL A 76 -5.81 -7.79 0.25
C VAL A 76 -5.58 -8.28 -1.18
N GLN A 77 -6.07 -7.52 -2.15
CA GLN A 77 -5.77 -7.69 -3.57
C GLN A 77 -4.77 -6.61 -3.99
N ARG A 78 -3.59 -7.03 -4.43
CA ARG A 78 -2.60 -6.15 -5.05
C ARG A 78 -2.68 -6.37 -6.55
N GLU A 79 -2.76 -5.28 -7.31
CA GLU A 79 -2.43 -5.35 -8.72
C GLU A 79 -0.91 -5.60 -8.79
N ASP A 80 -0.52 -6.87 -8.75
CA ASP A 80 0.79 -7.25 -9.30
C ASP A 80 0.70 -6.91 -10.78
N GLU A 81 1.68 -6.16 -11.31
CA GLU A 81 1.92 -6.19 -12.75
C GLU A 81 2.27 -7.65 -13.07
N ASP A 82 1.23 -8.41 -13.43
CA ASP A 82 1.34 -9.78 -13.90
C ASP A 82 2.40 -9.78 -15.00
N ASP A 83 3.48 -10.50 -14.74
CA ASP A 83 4.61 -10.75 -15.61
C ASP A 83 4.11 -11.07 -17.03
N PHE A 84 4.11 -10.06 -17.91
CA PHE A 84 3.75 -10.20 -19.32
C PHE A 84 4.89 -10.88 -20.09
N LEU A 85 5.47 -11.97 -19.58
CA LEU A 85 6.54 -12.73 -20.22
C LEU A 85 6.46 -14.23 -19.93
N GLY A 86 5.49 -14.93 -20.51
CA GLY A 86 5.53 -16.40 -20.46
C GLY A 86 4.50 -17.15 -21.27
N GLY A 87 4.59 -17.15 -22.60
CA GLY A 87 3.78 -18.07 -23.40
C GLY A 87 3.86 -17.85 -24.90
N ARG A 88 5.04 -17.93 -25.49
CA ARG A 88 5.17 -18.17 -26.94
C ARG A 88 5.69 -19.59 -27.11
N GLU A 89 4.76 -20.52 -27.31
CA GLU A 89 5.03 -21.84 -27.88
C GLU A 89 5.38 -21.72 -29.37
#